data_AF-A0A7S1BBV1-F1
#
_entry.id   AF-A0A7S1BBV1-F1
#
_cell.length_a   1.000
_cell.length_b   1.000
_cell.length_c   1.000
_cell.angle_alpha   90.00
_cell.angle_beta   90.00
_cell.angle_gamma   90.00
#
_symmetry.space_group_name_H-M   'P 1'
#
loop_
_entity.id
_entity.type
_entity.pdbx_description
1 polymer ?
#
loop_
_entity_poly.entity_id
_entity_poly.type
_entity_poly.pdbx_seq_one_letter_code
_entity_poly.pdbx_strand_id
1 'polypeptide(L)'
;IVSLNRFERKKNVALLLRAAALLRDRGVPLPPLVVAGGHDPRCAENAAVLASLRRLAADLKLAVAFEPSVSDTRRNTLLSSAAAVGYTPRREHFGIVPLEAMGAGTPVVAVRSGGPCETVRDGETGFLVDDTPEDFADALEKIVKDPDRAREMGREGRRHVREAFGEEAFRKRWNEVLRGAAEEHKRARRAWRFERVWSWGCDVAVAVVAALVVNHVLRLVGAIGHDSSVSREVKKYFFAGNDEL
;
A
#
# COMPACT_ATOMS: atom_id res chain seq x y z
N ILE A 1 -27.96 -9.69 3.42
CA ILE A 1 -26.81 -8.95 3.98
C ILE A 1 -25.73 -9.97 4.28
N VAL A 2 -24.47 -9.68 3.93
CA VAL A 2 -23.35 -10.62 4.08
C VAL A 2 -22.23 -10.00 4.90
N SER A 3 -21.60 -10.76 5.79
CA SER A 3 -20.26 -10.46 6.33
C SER A 3 -19.28 -11.51 5.83
N LEU A 4 -18.17 -11.07 5.24
CA LEU A 4 -17.05 -11.92 4.85
C LEU A 4 -15.82 -11.59 5.69
N ASN A 5 -15.58 -12.40 6.72
CA ASN A 5 -14.47 -12.21 7.65
C ASN A 5 -13.98 -13.57 8.18
N ARG A 6 -12.72 -13.64 8.58
CA ARG A 6 -12.27 -14.74 9.45
C ARG A 6 -13.03 -14.68 10.78
N PHE A 7 -13.25 -15.84 11.39
CA PHE A 7 -13.88 -15.92 12.71
C PHE A 7 -12.87 -15.52 13.81
N GLU A 8 -12.57 -14.24 13.90
CA GLU A 8 -11.61 -13.67 14.86
C GLU A 8 -12.25 -12.53 15.64
N ARG A 9 -11.86 -12.33 16.90
CA ARG A 9 -12.51 -11.34 17.77
C ARG A 9 -12.37 -9.92 17.23
N LYS A 10 -11.19 -9.60 16.68
CA LYS A 10 -10.89 -8.28 16.08
C LYS A 10 -11.78 -7.91 14.89
N LYS A 11 -12.43 -8.90 14.25
CA LYS A 11 -13.33 -8.66 13.11
C LYS A 11 -14.70 -8.14 13.54
N ASN A 12 -15.04 -8.27 14.83
CA ASN A 12 -16.22 -7.67 15.46
C ASN A 12 -17.56 -7.96 14.74
N VAL A 13 -17.75 -9.17 14.21
CA VAL A 13 -18.98 -9.55 13.47
C VAL A 13 -20.25 -9.41 14.33
N ALA A 14 -20.11 -9.46 15.66
CA ALA A 14 -21.21 -9.21 16.61
C ALA A 14 -21.89 -7.86 16.39
N LEU A 15 -21.16 -6.85 15.91
CA LEU A 15 -21.70 -5.53 15.55
C LEU A 15 -22.79 -5.64 14.49
N LEU A 16 -22.53 -6.40 13.42
CA LEU A 16 -23.50 -6.61 12.35
C LEU A 16 -24.74 -7.36 12.82
N LEU A 17 -24.57 -8.35 13.72
CA LEU A 17 -25.71 -9.09 14.28
C LEU A 17 -26.62 -8.16 15.11
N ARG A 18 -26.03 -7.28 15.94
CA ARG A 18 -26.79 -6.30 16.73
C ARG A 18 -27.51 -5.30 15.84
N ALA A 19 -26.85 -4.79 14.80
CA ALA A 19 -27.47 -3.90 13.81
C ALA A 19 -28.64 -4.57 13.08
N ALA A 20 -28.50 -5.84 12.70
CA ALA A 20 -29.58 -6.60 12.08
C ALA A 20 -30.78 -6.78 13.02
N ALA A 21 -30.56 -7.01 14.32
CA ALA A 21 -31.64 -7.05 15.30
C ALA A 21 -32.38 -5.70 15.38
N LEU A 22 -31.65 -4.58 15.39
CA LEU A 22 -32.27 -3.24 15.38
C LEU A 22 -33.11 -3.01 14.12
N LEU A 23 -32.65 -3.42 12.94
CA LEU A 23 -33.44 -3.34 11.70
C LEU A 23 -34.77 -4.10 11.81
N ARG A 24 -34.73 -5.33 12.32
CA ARG A 24 -35.95 -6.11 12.56
C ARG A 24 -36.89 -5.39 13.50
N ASP A 25 -36.36 -4.89 14.61
CA ASP A 25 -37.16 -4.25 15.66
C ASP A 25 -37.79 -2.92 15.18
N ARG A 26 -37.17 -2.28 14.18
CA ARG A 26 -37.73 -1.13 13.43
C ARG A 26 -38.77 -1.53 12.36
N GLY A 27 -39.06 -2.82 12.19
CA GLY A 27 -39.98 -3.31 11.16
C GLY A 27 -39.41 -3.26 9.74
N VAL A 28 -38.10 -3.14 9.57
CA VAL A 28 -37.44 -3.19 8.25
C VAL A 28 -37.35 -4.64 7.80
N PRO A 29 -37.83 -5.00 6.59
CA PRO A 29 -37.69 -6.36 6.07
C PRO A 29 -36.22 -6.76 5.94
N LEU A 30 -35.76 -7.69 6.78
CA LEU A 30 -34.38 -8.16 6.77
C LEU A 30 -34.14 -9.11 5.58
N PRO A 31 -33.19 -8.79 4.68
CA PRO A 31 -32.69 -9.78 3.74
C PRO A 31 -31.99 -10.92 4.49
N PRO A 32 -31.84 -12.12 3.88
CA PRO A 32 -31.09 -13.22 4.48
C PRO A 32 -29.71 -12.77 4.99
N LEU A 33 -29.39 -13.13 6.24
CA LEU A 33 -28.13 -12.78 6.88
C LEU A 33 -27.16 -13.96 6.81
N VAL A 34 -26.03 -13.76 6.14
CA VAL A 34 -24.96 -14.77 6.01
C VAL A 34 -23.68 -14.24 6.61
N VAL A 35 -23.08 -15.02 7.51
CA VAL A 35 -21.75 -14.79 8.06
C VAL A 35 -20.84 -15.90 7.55
N ALA A 36 -19.93 -15.54 6.65
CA ALA A 36 -19.04 -16.49 6.01
C ALA A 36 -17.57 -16.06 6.12
N GLY A 37 -16.66 -17.02 6.01
CA GLY A 37 -15.24 -16.74 5.89
C GLY A 37 -14.36 -17.75 6.60
N GLY A 38 -13.05 -17.46 6.64
CA GLY A 38 -12.04 -18.42 7.06
C GLY A 38 -12.23 -18.89 8.50
N HIS A 39 -12.21 -20.22 8.68
CA HIS A 39 -12.30 -20.89 9.96
C HIS A 39 -11.30 -22.04 10.01
N ASP A 40 -10.38 -22.01 10.99
CA ASP A 40 -9.55 -23.18 11.32
C ASP A 40 -10.07 -23.80 12.63
N PRO A 41 -10.64 -25.04 12.60
CA PRO A 41 -11.18 -25.68 13.80
C PRO A 41 -10.11 -25.99 14.86
N ARG A 42 -8.82 -26.00 14.49
CA ARG A 42 -7.69 -26.19 15.42
C ARG A 42 -7.32 -24.89 16.13
N CYS A 43 -7.77 -23.75 15.61
CA CYS A 43 -7.59 -22.46 16.26
C CYS A 43 -8.70 -22.24 17.30
N ALA A 44 -8.34 -22.30 18.58
CA ALA A 44 -9.28 -22.14 19.70
C ALA A 44 -10.08 -20.83 19.62
N GLU A 45 -9.45 -19.73 19.18
CA GLU A 45 -10.15 -18.46 18.99
C GLU A 45 -11.25 -18.57 17.91
N ASN A 46 -10.96 -19.23 16.78
CA ASN A 46 -11.90 -19.37 15.68
C ASN A 46 -13.15 -20.17 16.10
N ALA A 47 -12.95 -21.28 16.81
CA ALA A 47 -14.03 -22.08 17.37
C ALA A 47 -14.85 -21.28 18.39
N ALA A 48 -14.20 -20.59 19.33
CA ALA A 48 -14.87 -19.82 20.37
C ALA A 48 -15.66 -18.64 19.80
N VAL A 49 -15.11 -17.91 18.82
CA VAL A 49 -15.79 -16.79 18.17
C VAL A 49 -17.02 -17.29 17.42
N LEU A 50 -16.91 -18.33 16.59
CA LEU A 50 -18.06 -18.90 15.88
C LEU A 50 -19.17 -19.36 16.84
N ALA A 51 -18.81 -20.06 17.93
CA ALA A 51 -19.78 -20.47 18.95
C ALA A 51 -20.46 -19.26 19.62
N SER A 52 -19.69 -18.21 19.97
CA SER A 52 -20.23 -16.99 20.58
C SER A 52 -21.18 -16.22 19.66
N LEU A 53 -20.89 -16.18 18.35
CA LEU A 53 -21.74 -15.53 17.35
C LEU A 53 -23.04 -16.31 17.14
N ARG A 54 -22.99 -17.65 17.12
CA ARG A 54 -24.19 -18.49 17.06
C ARG A 54 -25.09 -18.28 18.27
N ARG A 55 -24.51 -18.23 19.48
CA ARG A 55 -25.26 -17.93 20.70
C ARG A 55 -25.89 -16.54 20.64
N LEU A 56 -25.12 -15.52 20.26
CA LEU A 56 -25.62 -14.16 20.11
C LEU A 56 -26.77 -14.08 19.09
N ALA A 57 -26.67 -14.77 17.96
CA ALA A 57 -27.75 -14.84 16.97
C ALA A 57 -29.02 -15.48 17.54
N ALA A 58 -28.89 -16.55 18.34
CA ALA A 58 -30.00 -17.19 19.03
C ALA A 58 -30.64 -16.26 20.08
N ASP A 59 -29.82 -15.61 20.92
CA ASP A 59 -30.27 -14.64 21.93
C ASP A 59 -31.02 -13.47 21.28
N LEU A 60 -30.50 -12.99 20.15
CA LEU A 60 -31.13 -11.94 19.35
C LEU A 60 -32.30 -12.44 18.51
N LYS A 61 -32.61 -13.75 18.47
CA LYS A 61 -33.66 -14.36 17.63
C LYS A 61 -33.52 -14.04 16.14
N LEU A 62 -32.29 -14.10 15.63
CA LEU A 62 -31.96 -13.88 14.22
C LEU A 62 -31.73 -15.20 13.49
N ALA A 63 -32.35 -15.35 12.31
CA ALA A 63 -32.01 -16.43 11.39
C ALA A 63 -30.72 -16.07 10.64
N VAL A 64 -29.60 -16.72 10.99
CA VAL A 64 -28.28 -16.44 10.43
C VAL A 64 -27.65 -17.71 9.88
N ALA A 65 -27.24 -17.68 8.61
CA ALA A 65 -26.44 -18.74 8.01
C ALA A 65 -24.96 -18.50 8.33
N PHE A 66 -24.38 -19.37 9.16
CA PHE A 66 -22.95 -19.36 9.44
C PHE A 66 -22.23 -20.36 8.53
N GLU A 67 -21.43 -19.86 7.58
CA GLU A 67 -20.72 -20.66 6.58
C GLU A 67 -19.19 -20.59 6.82
N PRO A 68 -18.63 -21.44 7.70
CA PRO A 68 -17.18 -21.52 7.90
C PRO A 68 -16.49 -22.11 6.66
N SER A 69 -15.43 -21.46 6.20
CA SER A 69 -14.55 -21.92 5.12
C SER A 69 -15.29 -22.19 3.80
N VAL A 70 -15.90 -21.14 3.24
CA VAL A 70 -16.58 -21.17 1.94
C VAL A 70 -15.60 -21.29 0.76
N SER A 71 -16.03 -21.95 -0.32
CA SER A 71 -15.31 -21.97 -1.60
C SER A 71 -15.31 -20.59 -2.27
N ASP A 72 -14.37 -20.36 -3.19
CA ASP A 72 -14.31 -19.10 -3.95
C ASP A 72 -15.59 -18.86 -4.76
N THR A 73 -16.17 -19.91 -5.36
CA THR A 73 -17.44 -19.83 -6.08
C THR A 73 -18.57 -19.36 -5.15
N ARG A 74 -18.66 -19.92 -3.93
CA ARG A 74 -19.66 -19.51 -2.95
C ARG A 74 -19.42 -18.09 -2.46
N ARG A 75 -18.18 -17.74 -2.16
CA ARG A 75 -17.76 -16.37 -1.78
C ARG A 75 -18.15 -15.35 -2.85
N ASN A 76 -17.85 -15.61 -4.12
CA ASN A 76 -18.19 -14.74 -5.24
C ASN A 76 -19.70 -14.60 -5.42
N THR A 77 -20.46 -15.68 -5.23
CA THR A 77 -21.93 -15.67 -5.25
C THR A 77 -22.49 -14.82 -4.12
N LEU A 78 -21.97 -14.96 -2.90
CA LEU A 78 -22.37 -14.16 -1.75
C LEU A 78 -22.09 -12.67 -2.00
N LEU A 79 -20.93 -12.34 -2.57
CA LEU A 79 -20.57 -10.98 -2.92
C LEU A 79 -21.51 -10.38 -3.96
N SER A 80 -21.81 -11.08 -5.05
CA SER A 80 -22.59 -10.53 -6.18
C SER A 80 -24.11 -10.53 -5.96
N SER A 81 -24.63 -11.31 -5.01
CA SER A 81 -26.07 -11.43 -4.73
C SER A 81 -26.53 -10.72 -3.45
N ALA A 82 -25.60 -10.23 -2.63
CA ALA A 82 -25.95 -9.55 -1.39
C ALA A 82 -26.55 -8.17 -1.65
N ALA A 83 -27.58 -7.81 -0.86
CA ALA A 83 -28.07 -6.43 -0.81
C ALA A 83 -27.01 -5.45 -0.28
N ALA A 84 -26.16 -5.90 0.64
CA ALA A 84 -25.05 -5.14 1.21
C ALA A 84 -24.03 -6.09 1.83
N VAL A 85 -22.77 -5.65 1.86
CA VAL A 85 -21.71 -6.26 2.67
C VAL A 85 -21.45 -5.41 3.92
N GLY A 86 -21.61 -6.02 5.10
CA GLY A 86 -21.25 -5.40 6.38
C GLY A 86 -19.80 -5.70 6.75
N TYR A 87 -18.97 -4.66 6.82
CA TYR A 87 -17.55 -4.74 7.13
C TYR A 87 -17.22 -4.10 8.48
N THR A 88 -17.19 -4.95 9.51
CA THR A 88 -17.06 -4.57 10.93
C THR A 88 -15.63 -4.47 11.53
N PRO A 89 -14.53 -4.91 10.88
CA PRO A 89 -13.19 -4.78 11.46
C PRO A 89 -12.76 -3.33 11.70
N ARG A 90 -12.04 -3.08 12.80
CA ARG A 90 -11.35 -1.80 13.07
C ARG A 90 -9.88 -1.90 12.67
N ARG A 91 -9.29 -0.79 12.22
CA ARG A 91 -7.86 -0.65 11.93
C ARG A 91 -7.31 -1.73 10.98
N GLU A 92 -8.14 -2.24 10.07
CA GLU A 92 -7.64 -3.14 9.03
C GLU A 92 -6.90 -2.31 7.99
N HIS A 93 -5.69 -2.74 7.61
CA HIS A 93 -4.84 -1.94 6.74
C HIS A 93 -5.39 -1.86 5.31
N PHE A 94 -5.73 -2.99 4.70
CA PHE A 94 -6.01 -3.03 3.26
C PHE A 94 -7.50 -3.01 2.91
N GLY A 95 -8.39 -3.47 3.79
CA GLY A 95 -9.82 -3.48 3.51
C GLY A 95 -10.19 -4.18 2.19
N ILE A 96 -9.55 -5.33 1.88
CA ILE A 96 -9.74 -6.01 0.58
C ILE A 96 -11.21 -6.40 0.34
N VAL A 97 -11.91 -6.87 1.38
CA VAL A 97 -13.33 -7.28 1.26
C VAL A 97 -14.24 -6.14 0.77
N PRO A 98 -14.13 -4.90 1.27
CA PRO A 98 -14.78 -3.74 0.66
C PRO A 98 -14.54 -3.59 -0.86
N LEU A 99 -13.28 -3.70 -1.31
CA LEU A 99 -12.96 -3.63 -2.75
C LEU A 99 -13.59 -4.78 -3.54
N GLU A 100 -13.56 -6.00 -3.01
CA GLU A 100 -14.15 -7.17 -3.65
C GLU A 100 -15.68 -7.06 -3.75
N ALA A 101 -16.33 -6.54 -2.71
CA ALA A 101 -17.77 -6.28 -2.69
C ALA A 101 -18.16 -5.20 -3.71
N MET A 102 -17.48 -4.06 -3.71
CA MET A 102 -17.69 -3.01 -4.70
C MET A 102 -17.41 -3.50 -6.12
N GLY A 103 -16.35 -4.29 -6.32
CA GLY A 103 -16.03 -4.93 -7.60
C GLY A 103 -17.11 -5.90 -8.08
N ALA A 104 -17.76 -6.62 -7.15
CA ALA A 104 -18.93 -7.44 -7.45
C ALA A 104 -20.20 -6.63 -7.75
N GLY A 105 -20.18 -5.32 -7.49
CA GLY A 105 -21.32 -4.42 -7.67
C GLY A 105 -22.26 -4.37 -6.46
N THR A 106 -21.73 -4.60 -5.26
CA THR A 106 -22.49 -4.65 -4.01
C THR A 106 -22.06 -3.51 -3.09
N PRO A 107 -23.01 -2.72 -2.55
CA PRO A 107 -22.69 -1.64 -1.64
C PRO A 107 -22.13 -2.16 -0.32
N VAL A 108 -21.25 -1.37 0.29
CA VAL A 108 -20.52 -1.71 1.51
C VAL A 108 -20.99 -0.81 2.66
N VAL A 109 -21.28 -1.38 3.83
CA VAL A 109 -21.38 -0.63 5.09
C VAL A 109 -20.18 -0.99 5.93
N ALA A 110 -19.26 -0.06 6.16
CA ALA A 110 -18.00 -0.32 6.83
C ALA A 110 -17.77 0.61 8.03
N VAL A 111 -17.06 0.10 9.04
CA VAL A 111 -16.55 0.95 10.11
C VAL A 111 -15.60 2.00 9.51
N ARG A 112 -15.76 3.26 9.93
CA ARG A 112 -14.93 4.42 9.57
C ARG A 112 -13.53 4.32 10.22
N SER A 113 -12.76 3.31 9.85
CA SER A 113 -11.42 3.05 10.37
C SER A 113 -10.55 2.29 9.36
N GLY A 114 -9.31 2.73 9.16
CA GLY A 114 -8.33 2.03 8.32
C GLY A 114 -8.67 2.03 6.83
N GLY A 115 -8.32 0.95 6.13
CA GLY A 115 -8.45 0.80 4.67
C GLY A 115 -9.83 1.10 4.07
N PRO A 116 -10.97 0.80 4.72
CA PRO A 116 -12.28 1.27 4.27
C PRO A 116 -12.37 2.78 4.03
N CYS A 117 -11.67 3.62 4.83
CA CYS A 117 -11.67 5.07 4.65
C CYS A 117 -10.93 5.53 3.39
N GLU A 118 -10.05 4.68 2.84
CA GLU A 118 -9.31 4.96 1.61
C GLU A 118 -10.03 4.42 0.36
N THR A 119 -10.91 3.43 0.54
CA THR A 119 -11.49 2.64 -0.57
C THR A 119 -12.98 2.87 -0.77
N VAL A 120 -13.76 3.06 0.30
CA VAL A 120 -15.21 3.29 0.22
C VAL A 120 -15.48 4.79 0.11
N ARG A 121 -16.29 5.19 -0.88
CA ARG A 121 -16.77 6.57 -1.01
C ARG A 121 -18.13 6.68 -0.33
N ASP A 122 -18.14 7.38 0.81
CA ASP A 122 -19.31 7.53 1.67
C ASP A 122 -20.51 8.16 0.92
N GLY A 123 -21.67 7.50 0.96
CA GLY A 123 -22.88 7.87 0.24
C GLY A 123 -22.90 7.56 -1.27
N GLU A 124 -21.76 7.19 -1.86
CA GLU A 124 -21.61 6.91 -3.30
C GLU A 124 -21.46 5.41 -3.57
N THR A 125 -20.50 4.73 -2.93
CA THR A 125 -20.24 3.29 -3.14
C THR A 125 -20.66 2.43 -1.94
N GLY A 126 -21.14 3.08 -0.88
CA GLY A 126 -21.43 2.49 0.40
C GLY A 126 -21.53 3.55 1.49
N PHE A 127 -21.44 3.14 2.75
CA PHE A 127 -21.45 4.03 3.91
C PHE A 127 -20.27 3.72 4.84
N LEU A 128 -19.64 4.79 5.32
CA LEU A 128 -18.66 4.73 6.40
C LEU A 128 -19.35 5.18 7.69
N VAL A 129 -19.35 4.33 8.71
CA VAL A 129 -20.10 4.57 9.95
C VAL A 129 -19.23 4.35 11.18
N ASP A 130 -19.63 4.90 12.31
CA ASP A 130 -18.98 4.58 13.57
C ASP A 130 -19.26 3.11 13.97
N ASP A 131 -18.48 2.58 14.91
CA ASP A 131 -18.54 1.18 15.30
C ASP A 131 -19.68 0.86 16.28
N THR A 132 -20.85 1.46 16.05
CA THR A 132 -22.07 1.28 16.84
C THR A 132 -23.14 0.49 16.08
N PRO A 133 -23.94 -0.36 16.76
CA PRO A 133 -25.05 -1.06 16.13
C PRO A 133 -26.07 -0.12 15.47
N GLU A 134 -26.31 1.04 16.06
CA GLU A 134 -27.25 2.05 15.60
C GLU A 134 -26.83 2.64 14.25
N ASP A 135 -25.56 3.06 14.12
CA ASP A 135 -25.06 3.64 12.88
C ASP A 135 -25.00 2.60 11.75
N PHE A 136 -24.64 1.35 12.08
CA PHE A 136 -24.72 0.25 11.11
C PHE A 136 -26.16 -0.03 10.68
N ALA A 137 -27.12 -0.01 11.60
CA ALA A 137 -28.53 -0.21 11.28
C ALA A 137 -29.05 0.92 10.39
N ASP A 138 -28.76 2.18 10.70
CA ASP A 138 -29.17 3.34 9.90
C ASP A 138 -28.64 3.27 8.46
N ALA A 139 -27.37 2.89 8.27
CA ALA A 139 -26.79 2.72 6.94
C ALA A 139 -27.38 1.54 6.17
N LEU A 140 -27.55 0.38 6.83
CA LEU A 140 -28.17 -0.79 6.21
C LEU A 140 -29.64 -0.53 5.86
N GLU A 141 -30.37 0.22 6.68
CA GLU A 141 -31.77 0.59 6.43
C GLU A 141 -31.92 1.39 5.15
N LYS A 142 -31.04 2.38 4.92
CA LYS A 142 -31.00 3.17 3.66
C LYS A 142 -30.84 2.27 2.44
N ILE A 143 -29.99 1.25 2.51
CA ILE A 143 -29.75 0.32 1.41
C ILE A 143 -30.94 -0.62 1.20
N VAL A 144 -31.48 -1.17 2.30
CA VAL A 144 -32.56 -2.17 2.24
C VAL A 144 -33.89 -1.56 1.79
N LYS A 145 -34.18 -0.31 2.20
CA LYS A 145 -35.42 0.38 1.83
C LYS A 145 -35.41 0.95 0.41
N ASP A 146 -34.24 1.16 -0.19
CA ASP A 146 -34.10 1.69 -1.55
C ASP A 146 -33.20 0.79 -2.43
N PRO A 147 -33.76 -0.29 -2.99
CA PRO A 147 -33.01 -1.22 -3.84
C PRO A 147 -32.45 -0.57 -5.13
N ASP A 148 -33.08 0.48 -5.66
CA ASP A 148 -32.62 1.14 -6.87
C ASP A 148 -31.38 2.00 -6.58
N ARG A 149 -31.41 2.74 -5.46
CA ARG A 149 -30.21 3.42 -4.97
C ARG A 149 -29.10 2.42 -4.60
N ALA A 150 -29.43 1.28 -4.01
CA ALA A 150 -28.46 0.23 -3.73
C ALA A 150 -27.77 -0.30 -5.00
N ARG A 151 -28.54 -0.53 -6.08
CA ARG A 151 -28.01 -0.93 -7.39
C ARG A 151 -27.13 0.16 -8.01
N GLU A 152 -27.52 1.42 -7.85
CA GLU A 152 -26.71 2.55 -8.29
C GLU A 152 -25.38 2.59 -7.54
N MET A 153 -25.39 2.54 -6.21
CA MET A 153 -24.17 2.45 -5.40
C MET A 153 -23.29 1.27 -5.82
N GLY A 154 -23.89 0.12 -6.14
CA GLY A 154 -23.19 -1.03 -6.68
C GLY A 154 -22.49 -0.75 -8.01
N ARG A 155 -23.16 -0.07 -8.95
CA ARG A 155 -22.55 0.37 -10.22
C ARG A 155 -21.40 1.35 -9.98
N GLU A 156 -21.57 2.29 -9.05
CA GLU A 156 -20.52 3.26 -8.70
C GLU A 156 -19.33 2.60 -8.04
N GLY A 157 -19.57 1.66 -7.11
CA GLY A 157 -18.53 0.85 -6.50
C GLY A 157 -17.73 0.08 -7.54
N ARG A 158 -18.41 -0.56 -8.49
CA ARG A 158 -17.74 -1.33 -9.55
C ARG A 158 -16.92 -0.42 -10.47
N ARG A 159 -17.46 0.75 -10.85
CA ARG A 159 -16.72 1.73 -11.65
C ARG A 159 -15.49 2.23 -10.89
N HIS A 160 -15.67 2.62 -9.62
CA HIS A 160 -14.60 3.10 -8.76
C HIS A 160 -13.46 2.09 -8.63
N VAL A 161 -13.79 0.82 -8.37
CA VAL A 161 -12.77 -0.25 -8.28
C VAL A 161 -12.00 -0.41 -9.58
N ARG A 162 -12.67 -0.42 -10.74
CA ARG A 162 -11.97 -0.53 -12.03
C ARG A 162 -11.02 0.65 -12.28
N GLU A 163 -11.48 1.87 -12.03
CA GLU A 163 -10.73 3.09 -12.32
C GLU A 163 -9.59 3.35 -11.34
N ALA A 164 -9.79 3.04 -10.05
CA ALA A 164 -8.86 3.40 -8.99
C ALA A 164 -8.10 2.21 -8.41
N PHE A 165 -8.46 0.97 -8.70
CA PHE A 165 -7.82 -0.23 -8.13
C PHE A 165 -7.67 -1.38 -9.13
N GLY A 166 -8.09 -1.18 -10.39
CA GLY A 166 -7.92 -2.16 -11.46
C GLY A 166 -6.47 -2.30 -11.93
N GLU A 167 -6.20 -3.39 -12.65
CA GLU A 167 -4.87 -3.72 -13.18
C GLU A 167 -4.28 -2.57 -14.02
N GLU A 168 -5.10 -1.95 -14.86
CA GLU A 168 -4.65 -0.83 -15.69
C GLU A 168 -4.26 0.40 -14.84
N ALA A 169 -5.03 0.72 -13.81
CA ALA A 169 -4.74 1.82 -12.89
C ALA A 169 -3.48 1.55 -12.06
N PHE A 170 -3.26 0.29 -11.67
CA PHE A 170 -2.03 -0.16 -11.02
C PHE A 170 -0.84 -0.04 -11.98
N ARG A 171 -0.94 -0.61 -13.19
CA ARG A 171 0.09 -0.56 -14.23
C ARG A 171 0.49 0.87 -14.57
N LYS A 172 -0.48 1.78 -14.69
CA LYS A 172 -0.21 3.20 -14.98
C LYS A 172 0.62 3.85 -13.87
N ARG A 173 0.17 3.76 -12.61
CA ARG A 173 0.89 4.32 -11.45
C ARG A 173 2.27 3.70 -11.26
N TRP A 174 2.38 2.38 -11.42
CA TRP A 174 3.66 1.68 -11.35
C TRP A 174 4.66 2.19 -12.38
N ASN A 175 4.24 2.35 -13.63
CA ASN A 175 5.09 2.89 -14.69
C ASN A 175 5.49 4.35 -14.45
N GLU A 176 4.60 5.18 -13.89
CA GLU A 176 4.92 6.55 -13.52
C GLU A 176 6.00 6.60 -12.43
N VAL A 177 5.87 5.79 -11.38
CA VAL A 177 6.88 5.68 -10.31
C VAL A 177 8.22 5.21 -10.85
N LEU A 178 8.25 4.14 -11.66
CA LEU A 178 9.47 3.62 -12.26
C LEU A 178 10.16 4.65 -13.17
N ARG A 179 9.38 5.38 -13.97
CA ARG A 179 9.92 6.45 -14.83
C ARG A 179 10.49 7.61 -14.00
N GLY A 180 9.78 8.02 -12.95
CA GLY A 180 10.26 9.04 -12.02
C GLY A 180 11.60 8.67 -11.38
N ALA A 181 11.69 7.46 -10.83
CA ALA A 181 12.92 6.94 -10.24
C ALA A 181 14.06 6.82 -11.25
N ALA A 182 13.76 6.38 -12.49
CA ALA A 182 14.75 6.29 -13.56
C ALA A 182 15.30 7.67 -13.96
N GLU A 183 14.45 8.69 -14.06
CA GLU A 183 14.88 10.05 -14.40
C GLU A 183 15.65 10.72 -13.26
N GLU A 184 15.28 10.48 -12.01
CA GLU A 184 16.05 10.91 -10.84
C GLU A 184 17.45 10.28 -10.84
N HIS A 185 17.55 8.98 -11.08
CA HIS A 185 18.84 8.29 -11.17
C HIS A 185 19.72 8.81 -12.31
N LYS A 186 19.13 9.08 -13.49
CA LYS A 186 19.86 9.67 -14.62
C LYS A 186 20.36 11.08 -14.30
N ARG A 187 19.56 11.90 -13.60
CA ARG A 187 19.98 13.24 -13.15
C ARG A 187 21.13 13.15 -12.16
N ALA A 188 21.02 12.29 -11.15
CA ALA A 188 22.08 12.06 -10.16
C ALA A 188 23.38 11.58 -10.83
N ARG A 189 23.32 10.60 -11.75
CA ARG A 189 24.51 10.16 -12.50
C ARG A 189 25.13 11.25 -13.36
N ARG A 190 24.33 12.10 -14.01
CA ARG A 190 24.83 13.21 -14.84
C ARG A 190 25.53 14.26 -13.99
N ALA A 191 24.95 14.63 -12.85
CA ALA A 191 25.58 15.54 -11.89
C ALA A 191 26.91 14.97 -11.37
N TRP A 192 26.93 13.70 -10.96
CA TRP A 192 28.15 13.04 -10.49
C TRP A 192 29.24 12.93 -11.57
N ARG A 193 28.87 12.60 -12.82
CA ARG A 193 29.82 12.59 -13.95
C ARG A 193 30.40 13.97 -14.20
N PHE A 194 29.58 15.02 -14.11
CA PHE A 194 30.03 16.39 -14.30
C PHE A 194 31.05 16.80 -13.22
N GLU A 195 30.75 16.54 -11.94
CA GLU A 195 31.69 16.80 -10.83
C GLU A 195 33.03 16.05 -10.99
N ARG A 196 32.98 14.77 -11.38
CA ARG A 196 34.19 13.97 -11.59
C ARG A 196 35.05 14.47 -12.75
N VAL A 197 34.42 14.81 -13.88
CA VAL A 197 35.14 15.34 -15.06
C VAL A 197 35.73 16.71 -14.74
N TRP A 198 35.00 17.56 -14.01
CA TRP A 198 35.50 18.85 -13.55
C TRP A 198 36.69 18.71 -12.60
N SER A 199 36.63 17.79 -11.62
CA SER A 199 37.74 17.48 -10.71
C SER A 199 38.98 17.01 -11.47
N TRP A 200 38.84 16.03 -12.37
CA TRP A 200 39.96 15.54 -13.18
C TRP A 200 40.56 16.63 -14.08
N GLY A 201 39.72 17.49 -14.64
CA GLY A 201 40.17 18.65 -15.41
C GLY A 201 41.02 19.61 -14.57
N CYS A 202 40.63 19.87 -13.33
CA CYS A 202 41.40 20.68 -12.39
C CYS A 202 42.75 20.02 -12.05
N ASP A 203 42.76 18.72 -11.74
CA ASP A 203 43.98 17.97 -11.38
C ASP A 203 45.00 17.96 -12.53
N VAL A 204 44.55 17.73 -13.77
CA VAL A 204 45.40 17.78 -14.96
C VAL A 204 45.95 19.18 -15.21
N ALA A 205 45.13 20.22 -15.06
CA ALA A 205 45.59 21.60 -15.22
C ALA A 205 46.68 21.96 -14.20
N VAL A 206 46.51 21.56 -12.93
CA VAL A 206 47.52 21.75 -11.88
C VAL A 206 48.82 21.01 -12.23
N ALA A 207 48.74 19.76 -12.68
CA ALA A 207 49.92 18.97 -13.06
C ALA A 207 50.69 19.59 -14.24
N VAL A 208 49.97 20.09 -15.26
CA VAL A 208 50.58 20.77 -16.42
C VAL A 208 51.28 22.06 -15.97
N VAL A 209 50.63 22.88 -15.14
CA VAL A 209 51.24 24.11 -14.61
C VAL A 209 52.49 23.77 -13.80
N ALA A 210 52.44 22.78 -12.91
CA ALA A 210 53.59 22.33 -12.13
C ALA A 210 54.75 21.88 -13.04
N ALA A 211 54.47 21.09 -14.09
CA ALA A 211 55.48 20.63 -15.05
C ALA A 211 56.11 21.78 -15.84
N LEU A 212 55.32 22.78 -16.26
CA LEU A 212 55.82 23.98 -16.93
C LEU A 212 56.73 24.80 -16.02
N VAL A 213 56.36 24.97 -14.75
CA VAL A 213 57.19 25.65 -13.74
C VAL A 213 58.51 24.91 -13.54
N VAL A 214 58.48 23.58 -13.36
CA VAL A 214 59.69 22.76 -13.20
C VAL A 214 60.59 22.88 -14.42
N ASN A 215 60.03 22.76 -15.63
CA ASN A 215 60.80 22.90 -16.88
C ASN A 215 61.41 24.30 -17.02
N HIS A 216 60.69 25.35 -16.62
CA HIS A 216 61.21 26.72 -16.64
C HIS A 216 62.37 26.90 -15.64
N VAL A 217 62.23 26.38 -14.41
CA VAL A 217 63.29 26.38 -13.40
C VAL A 217 64.51 25.59 -13.87
N LEU A 218 64.34 24.40 -14.44
CA LEU A 218 65.43 23.59 -14.99
C LEU A 218 66.17 24.30 -16.14
N ARG A 219 65.46 25.03 -17.01
CA ARG A 219 66.09 25.85 -18.05
C ARG A 219 66.87 27.01 -17.48
N LEU A 220 66.36 27.67 -16.43
CA LEU A 220 67.09 28.72 -15.72
C LEU A 220 68.37 28.16 -15.08
N VAL A 221 68.28 27.03 -14.37
CA VAL A 221 69.44 26.37 -13.75
C VAL A 221 70.43 25.84 -14.80
N GLY A 222 69.94 25.29 -15.92
CA GLY A 222 70.76 24.83 -17.03
C GLY A 222 71.44 25.97 -17.79
N ALA A 223 70.79 27.13 -17.92
CA ALA A 223 71.39 28.34 -18.46
C ALA A 223 72.45 28.94 -17.53
N ILE A 224 72.36 28.66 -16.22
CA ILE A 224 73.37 29.03 -15.21
C ILE A 224 74.53 28.01 -15.17
N GLY A 225 74.35 26.81 -15.74
CA GLY A 225 75.28 25.69 -15.67
C GLY A 225 76.27 25.58 -16.84
N HIS A 226 77.14 26.58 -16.99
CA HIS A 226 78.43 26.41 -17.67
C HIS A 226 79.58 26.37 -16.64
N ASP A 227 79.33 25.76 -15.47
CA ASP A 227 80.36 25.48 -14.47
C ASP A 227 80.21 24.06 -13.89
N SER A 228 81.33 23.33 -13.89
CA SER A 228 81.42 21.87 -13.81
C SER A 228 81.33 21.27 -12.39
N SER A 229 80.94 22.08 -11.40
CA SER A 229 80.86 21.71 -9.99
C SER A 229 79.45 21.27 -9.56
N VAL A 230 78.38 21.82 -10.14
CA VAL A 230 76.99 21.65 -9.67
C VAL A 230 76.35 20.31 -10.10
N SER A 231 76.82 19.72 -11.21
CA SER A 231 76.29 18.44 -11.75
C SER A 231 76.44 17.24 -10.80
N ARG A 232 77.40 17.30 -9.86
CA ARG A 232 77.71 16.20 -8.94
C ARG A 232 76.79 16.18 -7.71
N GLU A 233 76.30 17.34 -7.27
CA GLU A 233 75.43 17.48 -6.09
C GLU A 233 73.98 17.00 -6.37
N VAL A 234 73.45 17.32 -7.56
CA VAL A 234 72.04 17.06 -7.92
C VAL A 234 71.74 15.57 -8.15
N LYS A 235 72.71 14.80 -8.66
CA LYS A 235 72.58 13.34 -8.82
C LYS A 235 72.42 12.61 -7.48
N LYS A 236 72.91 13.20 -6.38
CA LYS A 236 72.86 12.62 -5.03
C LYS A 236 71.45 12.65 -4.43
N TYR A 237 70.61 13.59 -4.85
CA TYR A 237 69.24 13.76 -4.35
C TYR A 237 68.17 13.01 -5.17
N PHE A 238 68.42 12.73 -6.45
CA PHE A 238 67.40 12.11 -7.33
C PHE A 238 67.48 10.58 -7.44
N PHE A 239 68.63 9.95 -7.15
CA PHE A 239 68.83 8.50 -7.31
C PHE A 239 69.00 7.72 -5.98
N ALA A 240 68.87 8.37 -4.82
CA ALA A 240 69.07 7.75 -3.51
C ALA A 240 67.78 7.21 -2.87
N GLY A 241 66.90 6.59 -3.65
CA GLY A 241 65.61 6.09 -3.17
C GLY A 241 65.05 4.98 -4.05
N ASN A 242 65.80 3.88 -4.21
CA ASN A 242 65.25 2.58 -4.56
C ASN A 242 66.34 1.52 -4.33
N ASP A 243 66.46 1.07 -3.09
CA ASP A 243 66.99 -0.24 -2.73
C ASP A 243 66.51 -0.51 -1.29
N GLU A 244 65.25 -0.95 -1.18
CA GLU A 244 64.72 -1.94 -0.21
C GLU A 244 63.17 -1.93 -0.24
N LEU A 245 62.60 -2.67 -1.22
CA LEU A 245 61.44 -3.58 -1.14
C LEU A 245 61.05 -4.08 -2.54
#